data_AF-A0A6B8MAG4-F1
#
_entry.id   AF-A0A6B8MAG4-F1
#
_cell.length_a   1.000
_cell.length_b   1.000
_cell.length_c   1.000
_cell.angle_alpha   90.00
_cell.angle_beta   90.00
_cell.angle_gamma   90.00
#
_symmetry.space_group_name_H-M   'P 1'
#
loop_
_entity.id
_entity.type
_entity.pdbx_description
1 polymer ?
#
loop_
_entity_poly.entity_id
_entity_poly.type
_entity_poly.pdbx_seq_one_letter_code
_entity_poly.pdbx_strand_id
1 'polypeptide(L)'
;MSAKCLPFTGRSTVEDRRVGSALTGFDEPSPHPTPLRGATLPVKGRDERVSSIDELNAYSADAVGDEALLLARHAMTIVGADRVAGAKLAQEKGATVLILDDGLQSRRLMPDLALLAIDSNYGAGNERCIPAGPLRAPLDAQLAAADALVVIGDGAAGKAIAARTAKPVFQAQIVPDVQIARELEGVRVVAFAGIGRPEKFFQTLRNIGAEVIETRAFPDHHRFGDADIADLKRLRSRCGARLVTTSKDAMRLRGSGLEVCALPISLALTNMDGLAATLGQAIERARAVRAS
;
A
#
# COMPACT_ATOMS: atom_id res chain seq x y z
N MET A 1 -0.05 -4.01 -0.31
CA MET A 1 -1.32 -3.59 0.32
C MET A 1 -1.50 -4.37 1.60
N SER A 2 -1.27 -3.72 2.75
CA SER A 2 -1.36 -4.34 4.08
C SER A 2 -2.29 -3.45 4.89
N ALA A 3 -3.50 -3.92 5.17
CA ALA A 3 -4.39 -3.26 6.12
C ALA A 3 -3.67 -3.20 7.47
N LYS A 4 -3.28 -2.00 7.91
CA LYS A 4 -2.71 -1.78 9.24
C LYS A 4 -3.82 -1.44 10.23
N CYS A 5 -3.94 -2.25 11.28
CA CYS A 5 -4.72 -1.98 12.47
C CYS A 5 -3.78 -1.50 13.57
N LEU A 6 -4.15 -0.43 14.31
CA LEU A 6 -3.89 -0.12 15.74
C LEU A 6 -4.55 1.27 16.07
N PRO A 7 -4.83 1.62 17.34
CA PRO A 7 -6.17 2.05 17.81
C PRO A 7 -6.31 3.54 18.16
N PHE A 8 -7.54 3.99 18.47
CA PHE A 8 -7.76 5.10 19.40
C PHE A 8 -9.01 4.88 20.28
N THR A 9 -8.85 5.04 21.60
CA THR A 9 -9.93 5.09 22.60
C THR A 9 -9.86 6.42 23.36
N GLY A 10 -11.00 7.11 23.45
CA GLY A 10 -11.44 7.92 24.59
C GLY A 10 -10.50 8.96 25.22
N ARG A 11 -10.70 10.24 24.84
CA ARG A 11 -10.41 11.50 25.57
C ARG A 11 -9.14 11.57 26.44
N SER A 12 -8.06 12.04 25.83
CA SER A 12 -7.15 13.04 26.41
C SER A 12 -6.30 13.64 25.28
N THR A 13 -6.01 14.94 25.36
CA THR A 13 -5.23 15.72 24.41
C THR A 13 -3.83 15.15 24.18
N VAL A 14 -3.61 14.42 23.10
CA VAL A 14 -2.30 14.23 22.43
C VAL A 14 -2.55 14.07 20.93
N GLU A 15 -1.95 14.97 20.15
CA GLU A 15 -1.82 14.87 18.70
C GLU A 15 -1.10 13.56 18.33
N ASP A 16 -1.81 12.57 17.79
CA ASP A 16 -1.16 11.47 17.06
C ASP A 16 -1.37 11.65 15.55
N ARG A 17 -0.47 12.48 15.01
CA ARG A 17 -0.26 12.73 13.59
C ARG A 17 0.54 11.57 13.01
N ARG A 18 -0.06 10.72 12.15
CA ARG A 18 0.62 10.04 11.00
C ARG A 18 -0.26 8.97 10.34
N VAL A 19 -1.43 9.34 9.82
CA VAL A 19 -2.07 8.55 8.75
C VAL A 19 -2.39 9.50 7.62
N GLY A 20 -1.42 9.70 6.73
CA GLY A 20 -1.64 10.40 5.49
C GLY A 20 -2.42 9.49 4.55
N SER A 21 -3.67 9.83 4.24
CA SER A 21 -4.35 9.16 3.14
C SER A 21 -3.73 9.61 1.83
N ALA A 22 -3.29 8.65 1.02
CA ALA A 22 -2.81 8.89 -0.32
C ALA A 22 -3.99 8.90 -1.29
N LEU A 23 -4.07 9.97 -2.07
CA LEU A 23 -4.92 10.10 -3.25
C LEU A 23 -4.01 9.97 -4.46
N THR A 24 -4.28 9.01 -5.32
CA THR A 24 -3.48 8.81 -6.53
C THR A 24 -4.25 9.28 -7.77
N GLY A 25 -3.66 10.19 -8.54
CA GLY A 25 -4.23 10.74 -9.78
C GLY A 25 -3.52 10.21 -11.02
N PHE A 26 -4.29 9.77 -12.04
CA PHE A 26 -3.77 9.32 -13.33
C PHE A 26 -4.14 10.30 -14.46
N ASP A 27 -3.25 10.41 -15.45
CA ASP A 27 -3.53 11.04 -16.75
C ASP A 27 -3.85 9.94 -17.79
N GLU A 28 -4.57 10.27 -18.87
CA GLU A 28 -4.86 9.33 -19.95
C GLU A 28 -3.58 8.90 -20.70
N PRO A 29 -3.58 7.75 -21.42
CA PRO A 29 -2.39 7.25 -22.10
C PRO A 29 -2.05 8.13 -23.31
N SER A 30 -1.22 9.16 -23.09
CA SER A 30 -0.49 9.84 -24.17
C SER A 30 0.79 9.07 -24.49
N PRO A 31 1.20 8.92 -25.76
CA PRO A 31 2.36 8.11 -26.16
C PRO A 31 3.72 8.64 -25.68
N HIS A 32 3.75 9.77 -24.96
CA HIS A 32 4.96 10.36 -24.39
C HIS A 32 4.72 10.86 -22.96
N PRO A 33 5.23 10.18 -21.91
CA PRO A 33 5.20 10.75 -20.56
C PRO A 33 6.20 11.91 -20.50
N THR A 34 5.69 13.15 -20.47
CA THR A 34 6.51 14.33 -20.17
C THR A 34 6.42 14.58 -18.67
N PRO A 35 7.53 14.57 -17.90
CA PRO A 35 7.48 14.94 -16.50
C PRO A 35 7.11 16.41 -16.37
N LEU A 36 5.98 16.71 -15.73
CA LEU A 36 5.56 18.08 -15.45
C LEU A 36 6.51 18.69 -14.41
N ARG A 37 7.24 19.73 -14.82
CA ARG A 37 8.07 20.57 -13.93
C ARG A 37 7.20 21.54 -13.15
N GLY A 38 7.31 21.45 -11.81
CA GLY A 38 7.49 22.60 -10.91
C GLY A 38 6.28 23.48 -10.54
N ALA A 39 5.86 23.39 -9.29
CA ALA A 39 5.54 24.55 -8.45
C ALA A 39 5.74 24.19 -6.96
N THR A 40 6.87 24.63 -6.39
CA THR A 40 7.17 24.48 -4.96
C THR A 40 6.41 25.57 -4.19
N LEU A 41 5.59 25.19 -3.21
CA LEU A 41 5.08 26.13 -2.19
C LEU A 41 5.75 25.84 -0.83
N PRO A 42 6.08 26.88 -0.05
CA PRO A 42 6.91 26.74 1.13
C PRO A 42 6.19 26.02 2.28
N VAL A 43 6.94 25.17 2.97
CA VAL A 43 6.49 24.41 4.15
C VAL A 43 6.53 25.30 5.40
N LYS A 44 5.37 25.72 5.94
CA LYS A 44 5.31 26.27 7.31
C LYS A 44 3.97 26.15 8.07
N GLY A 45 3.84 25.21 9.04
CA GLY A 45 2.83 25.25 10.16
C GLY A 45 1.51 24.41 10.12
N ARG A 46 1.55 23.18 10.66
CA ARG A 46 0.49 22.34 11.30
C ARG A 46 -1.02 22.54 11.02
N ASP A 47 -1.66 21.39 10.81
CA ASP A 47 -3.11 21.08 10.66
C ASP A 47 -3.73 21.48 9.30
N GLU A 48 -4.54 20.58 8.73
CA GLU A 48 -5.23 20.70 7.42
C GLU A 48 -4.39 20.64 6.12
N ARG A 49 -3.09 20.33 6.20
CA ARG A 49 -2.24 20.35 5.00
C ARG A 49 -2.43 19.15 4.10
N VAL A 50 -2.72 19.47 2.86
CA VAL A 50 -2.66 18.56 1.72
C VAL A 50 -1.42 18.91 0.91
N SER A 51 -0.60 17.92 0.60
CA SER A 51 0.65 18.11 -0.16
C SER A 51 0.75 17.07 -1.28
N SER A 52 1.21 17.50 -2.45
CA SER A 52 1.62 16.59 -3.52
C SER A 52 3.06 16.12 -3.30
N ILE A 53 3.32 14.84 -3.56
CA ILE A 53 4.69 14.32 -3.63
C ILE A 53 5.20 14.57 -5.05
N ASP A 54 5.76 15.75 -5.28
CA ASP A 54 6.26 16.15 -6.60
C ASP A 54 7.67 15.60 -6.88
N GLU A 55 8.50 15.43 -5.84
CA GLU A 55 9.84 14.84 -5.95
C GLU A 55 10.09 13.80 -4.85
N LEU A 56 10.18 12.52 -5.24
CA LEU A 56 10.41 11.40 -4.30
C LEU A 56 11.63 11.58 -3.39
N ASN A 57 12.67 12.29 -3.85
CA ASN A 57 13.89 12.53 -3.08
C ASN A 57 13.76 13.66 -2.04
N ALA A 58 12.74 14.51 -2.15
CA ALA A 58 12.51 15.61 -1.23
C ALA A 58 11.79 15.19 0.07
N TYR A 59 11.22 13.97 0.12
CA TYR A 59 10.40 13.50 1.23
C TYR A 59 10.95 12.22 1.87
N SER A 60 10.96 12.17 3.20
CA SER A 60 11.26 10.98 3.98
C SER A 60 9.99 10.19 4.33
N ALA A 61 10.13 8.89 4.61
CA ALA A 61 9.01 8.06 5.04
C ALA A 61 8.40 8.55 6.36
N ASP A 62 9.18 9.21 7.21
CA ASP A 62 8.67 9.81 8.45
C ASP A 62 7.80 11.04 8.22
N ALA A 63 8.01 11.76 7.11
CA ALA A 63 7.28 12.98 6.77
C ALA A 63 5.94 12.68 6.08
N VAL A 64 5.92 11.73 5.14
CA VAL A 64 4.74 11.48 4.29
C VAL A 64 4.20 10.04 4.35
N GLY A 65 4.92 9.13 5.03
CA GLY A 65 4.60 7.70 5.07
C GLY A 65 5.33 6.92 3.97
N ASP A 66 5.69 5.66 4.28
CA ASP A 66 6.31 4.74 3.33
C ASP A 66 5.36 4.34 2.19
N GLU A 67 4.07 4.21 2.48
CA GLU A 67 3.05 3.88 1.48
C GLU A 67 2.88 5.00 0.45
N ALA A 68 2.81 6.26 0.89
CA ALA A 68 2.70 7.39 -0.02
C ALA A 68 3.92 7.52 -0.93
N LEU A 69 5.13 7.28 -0.39
CA LEU A 69 6.36 7.25 -1.21
C LEU A 69 6.37 6.10 -2.24
N LEU A 70 5.78 4.95 -1.91
CA LEU A 70 5.64 3.85 -2.86
C LEU A 70 4.63 4.21 -3.96
N LEU A 71 3.48 4.78 -3.61
CA LEU A 71 2.45 5.19 -4.56
C LEU A 71 2.95 6.29 -5.50
N ALA A 72 3.74 7.24 -4.99
CA ALA A 72 4.33 8.33 -5.76
C ALA A 72 5.33 7.86 -6.83
N ARG A 73 5.75 6.59 -6.83
CA ARG A 73 6.53 5.99 -7.93
C ARG A 73 5.69 5.65 -9.15
N HIS A 74 4.38 5.49 -8.97
CA HIS A 74 3.47 5.02 -10.02
C HIS A 74 2.58 6.14 -10.54
N ALA A 75 2.17 7.08 -9.70
CA ALA A 75 1.32 8.18 -10.10
C ALA A 75 1.34 9.33 -9.08
N MET A 76 0.79 10.48 -9.49
CA MET A 76 0.67 11.66 -8.64
C MET A 76 0.05 11.26 -7.31
N THR A 77 0.73 11.52 -6.20
CA THR A 77 0.24 11.13 -4.87
C THR A 77 0.08 12.35 -4.00
N ILE A 78 -1.15 12.59 -3.56
CA ILE A 78 -1.52 13.65 -2.64
C ILE A 78 -1.67 13.06 -1.24
N VAL A 79 -0.98 13.62 -0.26
CA VAL A 79 -1.03 13.21 1.15
C VAL A 79 -1.66 14.32 1.98
N GLY A 80 -2.69 13.99 2.75
CA GLY A 80 -3.32 14.91 3.69
C GLY A 80 -4.41 14.21 4.49
N ALA A 81 -4.76 14.77 5.65
CA ALA A 81 -5.87 14.27 6.47
C ALA A 81 -7.24 14.66 5.87
N ASP A 82 -7.33 15.83 5.24
CA ASP A 82 -8.52 16.27 4.52
C ASP A 82 -8.52 15.71 3.09
N ARG A 83 -9.24 14.61 2.89
CA ARG A 83 -9.40 13.97 1.59
C ARG A 83 -10.16 14.85 0.59
N VAL A 84 -11.07 15.72 1.03
CA VAL A 84 -11.82 16.62 0.12
C VAL A 84 -10.91 17.70 -0.43
N ALA A 85 -10.13 18.34 0.44
CA ALA A 85 -9.08 19.26 0.00
C ALA A 85 -8.03 18.55 -0.87
N GLY A 86 -7.71 17.30 -0.54
CA GLY A 86 -6.87 16.41 -1.36
C GLY A 86 -7.38 16.20 -2.78
N ALA A 87 -8.67 15.88 -2.91
CA ALA A 87 -9.32 15.67 -4.20
C ALA A 87 -9.32 16.95 -5.05
N LYS A 88 -9.58 18.11 -4.43
CA LYS A 88 -9.53 19.41 -5.10
C LYS A 88 -8.12 19.71 -5.63
N LEU A 89 -7.09 19.53 -4.80
CA LEU A 89 -5.71 19.73 -5.24
C LEU A 89 -5.31 18.78 -6.38
N ALA A 90 -5.71 17.51 -6.30
CA ALA A 90 -5.46 16.54 -7.36
C ALA A 90 -6.12 16.98 -8.67
N GLN A 91 -7.38 17.46 -8.62
CA GLN A 91 -8.11 17.98 -9.76
C GLN A 91 -7.44 19.24 -10.34
N GLU A 92 -7.01 20.18 -9.50
CA GLU A 92 -6.26 21.38 -9.92
C GLU A 92 -4.95 21.03 -10.62
N LYS A 93 -4.31 19.93 -10.20
CA LYS A 93 -3.11 19.36 -10.85
C LYS A 93 -3.43 18.50 -12.09
N GLY A 94 -4.69 18.42 -12.51
CA GLY A 94 -5.11 17.75 -13.75
C GLY A 94 -5.55 16.30 -13.61
N ALA A 95 -5.72 15.77 -12.39
CA ALA A 95 -6.19 14.39 -12.21
C ALA A 95 -7.62 14.21 -12.73
N THR A 96 -7.82 13.22 -13.60
CA THR A 96 -9.15 12.87 -14.15
C THR A 96 -9.83 11.73 -13.37
N VAL A 97 -9.03 10.89 -12.72
CA VAL A 97 -9.44 9.76 -11.88
C VAL A 97 -8.72 9.85 -10.54
N LEU A 98 -9.43 9.55 -9.45
CA LEU A 98 -8.88 9.50 -8.10
C LEU A 98 -8.95 8.07 -7.55
N ILE A 99 -7.81 7.56 -7.07
CA ILE A 99 -7.76 6.31 -6.28
C ILE A 99 -7.59 6.65 -4.81
N LEU A 100 -8.51 6.15 -3.99
CA LEU A 100 -8.49 6.31 -2.54
C LEU A 100 -7.85 5.08 -1.89
N ASP A 101 -6.59 5.20 -1.46
CA ASP A 101 -5.98 4.15 -0.64
C ASP A 101 -6.65 4.11 0.76
N ASP A 102 -6.96 2.91 1.23
CA ASP A 102 -7.76 2.64 2.45
C ASP A 102 -9.08 3.46 2.49
N GLY A 103 -9.72 3.63 1.33
CA GLY A 103 -10.84 4.56 1.12
C GLY A 103 -12.22 4.09 1.59
N LEU A 104 -12.46 2.78 1.78
CA LEU A 104 -13.81 2.23 2.04
C LEU A 104 -14.51 2.81 3.28
N GLN A 105 -13.74 3.36 4.22
CA GLN A 105 -14.27 3.95 5.45
C GLN A 105 -14.36 5.47 5.40
N SER A 106 -13.92 6.08 4.29
CA SER A 106 -13.98 7.52 4.08
C SER A 106 -15.43 7.94 3.84
N ARG A 107 -16.04 8.57 4.84
CA ARG A 107 -17.42 9.08 4.74
C ARG A 107 -17.55 10.40 3.98
N ARG A 108 -16.43 11.07 3.65
CA ARG A 108 -16.44 12.42 3.07
C ARG A 108 -16.25 12.46 1.56
N LEU A 109 -15.84 11.35 0.95
CA LEU A 109 -15.76 11.19 -0.49
C LEU A 109 -16.50 9.91 -0.84
N MET A 110 -17.50 10.04 -1.71
CA MET A 110 -18.24 8.90 -2.22
C MET A 110 -17.52 8.36 -3.46
N PRO A 111 -17.04 7.11 -3.46
CA PRO A 111 -16.39 6.54 -4.62
C PRO A 111 -17.44 6.18 -5.69
N ASP A 112 -17.11 6.39 -6.97
CA ASP A 112 -17.89 5.87 -8.10
C ASP A 112 -17.74 4.34 -8.27
N LEU A 113 -16.66 3.78 -7.71
CA LEU A 113 -16.37 2.35 -7.65
C LEU A 113 -15.61 2.02 -6.37
N ALA A 114 -16.14 1.08 -5.58
CA ALA A 114 -15.54 0.59 -4.35
C ALA A 114 -15.07 -0.86 -4.50
N LEU A 115 -13.77 -1.12 -4.29
CA LEU A 115 -13.20 -2.47 -4.30
C LEU A 115 -12.86 -2.90 -2.86
N LEU A 116 -13.36 -4.07 -2.45
CA LEU A 116 -13.02 -4.68 -1.16
C LEU A 116 -11.95 -5.75 -1.33
N ALA A 117 -10.74 -5.48 -0.84
CA ALA A 117 -9.65 -6.44 -0.82
C ALA A 117 -9.70 -7.35 0.42
N ILE A 118 -9.52 -8.65 0.22
CA ILE A 118 -9.57 -9.67 1.28
C ILE A 118 -8.35 -10.58 1.18
N ASP A 119 -7.57 -10.74 2.27
CA ASP A 119 -6.58 -11.83 2.37
C ASP A 119 -7.35 -13.16 2.53
N SER A 120 -7.20 -14.05 1.58
CA SER A 120 -7.97 -15.30 1.51
C SER A 120 -7.70 -16.29 2.64
N ASN A 121 -6.54 -16.22 3.28
CA ASN A 121 -6.20 -17.10 4.39
C ASN A 121 -6.78 -16.57 5.69
N TYR A 122 -6.82 -15.24 5.86
CA TYR A 122 -7.36 -14.62 7.05
C TYR A 122 -8.88 -14.44 7.00
N GLY A 123 -9.43 -14.15 5.82
CA GLY A 123 -10.82 -13.79 5.63
C GLY A 123 -11.22 -12.63 6.55
N ALA A 124 -12.22 -12.87 7.41
CA ALA A 124 -12.77 -11.90 8.34
C ALA A 124 -12.32 -12.13 9.79
N GLY A 125 -11.37 -13.04 10.03
CA GLY A 125 -10.95 -13.44 11.38
C GLY A 125 -12.11 -14.01 12.20
N ASN A 126 -12.41 -13.39 13.33
CA ASN A 126 -13.52 -13.80 14.21
C ASN A 126 -14.84 -13.06 13.92
N GLU A 127 -14.94 -12.37 12.78
CA GLU A 127 -16.10 -11.60 12.31
C GLU A 127 -16.56 -10.45 13.23
N ARG A 128 -15.77 -10.10 14.25
CA ARG A 128 -16.11 -9.02 15.19
C ARG A 128 -15.34 -7.74 14.85
N CYS A 129 -15.98 -6.62 15.15
CA CYS A 129 -15.33 -5.32 15.10
C CYS A 129 -14.34 -5.14 16.26
N ILE A 130 -13.37 -4.24 16.06
CA ILE A 130 -12.48 -3.76 17.13
C ILE A 130 -13.33 -3.22 18.31
N PRO A 131 -12.95 -3.50 19.58
CA PRO A 131 -11.75 -4.25 20.02
C PRO A 131 -11.94 -5.77 20.08
N ALA A 132 -13.16 -6.28 19.87
CA ALA A 132 -13.47 -7.71 20.01
C ALA A 132 -12.98 -8.57 18.83
N GLY A 133 -12.50 -7.95 17.75
CA GLY A 133 -12.01 -8.60 16.55
C GLY A 133 -11.27 -7.64 15.62
N PRO A 134 -10.79 -8.14 14.46
CA PRO A 134 -9.92 -7.39 13.56
C PRO A 134 -10.67 -6.47 12.60
N LEU A 135 -12.00 -6.61 12.47
CA LEU A 135 -12.76 -5.85 11.50
C LEU A 135 -12.88 -4.39 11.94
N ARG A 136 -12.71 -3.46 11.00
CA ARG A 136 -12.92 -2.02 11.28
C ARG A 136 -14.40 -1.61 11.17
N ALA A 137 -15.23 -2.43 10.53
CA ALA A 137 -16.68 -2.27 10.40
C ALA A 137 -17.33 -3.66 10.21
N PRO A 138 -18.65 -3.81 10.46
CA PRO A 138 -19.32 -5.09 10.24
C PRO A 138 -19.12 -5.60 8.81
N LEU A 139 -18.84 -6.89 8.64
CA LEU A 139 -18.52 -7.48 7.33
C LEU A 139 -19.66 -7.26 6.32
N ASP A 140 -20.91 -7.47 6.73
CA ASP A 140 -22.07 -7.29 5.84
C ASP A 140 -22.20 -5.84 5.34
N ALA A 141 -21.93 -4.86 6.21
CA ALA A 141 -21.93 -3.45 5.81
C ALA A 141 -20.82 -3.14 4.78
N GLN A 142 -19.64 -3.74 4.94
CA GLN A 142 -18.54 -3.58 3.99
C GLN A 142 -18.84 -4.27 2.65
N LEU A 143 -19.40 -5.49 2.67
CA LEU A 143 -19.83 -6.21 1.47
C LEU A 143 -20.95 -5.45 0.73
N ALA A 144 -21.88 -4.84 1.48
CA ALA A 144 -22.94 -4.01 0.91
C ALA A 144 -22.39 -2.75 0.23
N ALA A 145 -21.36 -2.12 0.82
CA ALA A 145 -20.75 -0.88 0.31
C ALA A 145 -19.77 -1.09 -0.86
N ALA A 146 -19.17 -2.27 -1.01
CA ALA A 146 -18.23 -2.56 -2.10
C ALA A 146 -18.97 -2.90 -3.40
N ASP A 147 -18.48 -2.52 -4.57
CA ASP A 147 -19.05 -2.91 -5.87
C ASP A 147 -18.47 -4.24 -6.38
N ALA A 148 -17.24 -4.56 -5.98
CA ALA A 148 -16.59 -5.82 -6.29
C ALA A 148 -15.60 -6.22 -5.19
N LEU A 149 -15.26 -7.51 -5.14
CA LEU A 149 -14.28 -8.07 -4.21
C LEU A 149 -12.99 -8.41 -4.95
N VAL A 150 -11.86 -8.19 -4.30
CA VAL A 150 -10.54 -8.68 -4.71
C VAL A 150 -10.05 -9.66 -3.65
N VAL A 151 -10.07 -10.96 -3.97
CA VAL A 151 -9.63 -12.01 -3.04
C VAL A 151 -8.17 -12.33 -3.34
N ILE A 152 -7.29 -12.11 -2.36
CA ILE A 152 -5.83 -12.25 -2.50
C ILE A 152 -5.39 -13.57 -1.88
N GLY A 153 -4.85 -14.47 -2.70
CA GLY A 153 -4.51 -15.85 -2.33
C GLY A 153 -5.68 -16.82 -2.50
N ASP A 154 -5.45 -18.11 -2.29
CA ASP A 154 -6.37 -19.22 -2.58
C ASP A 154 -7.05 -19.84 -1.34
N GLY A 155 -6.91 -19.22 -0.18
CA GLY A 155 -7.40 -19.70 1.11
C GLY A 155 -8.93 -19.84 1.20
N ALA A 156 -9.37 -20.84 1.98
CA ALA A 156 -10.79 -21.18 2.13
C ALA A 156 -11.62 -20.06 2.79
N ALA A 157 -11.04 -19.29 3.70
CA ALA A 157 -11.74 -18.21 4.40
C ALA A 157 -12.16 -17.09 3.44
N GLY A 158 -11.31 -16.73 2.48
CA GLY A 158 -11.64 -15.78 1.42
C GLY A 158 -12.74 -16.28 0.50
N LYS A 159 -12.68 -17.57 0.11
CA LYS A 159 -13.72 -18.22 -0.70
C LYS A 159 -15.07 -18.22 0.00
N ALA A 160 -15.10 -18.47 1.31
CA ALA A 160 -16.32 -18.42 2.10
C ALA A 160 -16.94 -17.01 2.12
N ILE A 161 -16.13 -15.95 2.19
CA ILE A 161 -16.64 -14.57 2.11
C ILE A 161 -17.10 -14.23 0.70
N ALA A 162 -16.35 -14.63 -0.32
CA ALA A 162 -16.74 -14.44 -1.72
C ALA A 162 -18.11 -15.07 -2.02
N ALA A 163 -18.42 -16.22 -1.41
CA ALA A 163 -19.71 -16.88 -1.53
C ALA A 163 -20.89 -16.12 -0.85
N ARG A 164 -20.62 -15.11 -0.02
CA ARG A 164 -21.66 -14.29 0.65
C ARG A 164 -22.17 -13.14 -0.22
N THR A 165 -21.63 -12.95 -1.42
CA THR A 165 -21.98 -11.83 -2.30
C THR A 165 -22.23 -12.29 -3.73
N ALA A 166 -23.18 -11.65 -4.41
CA ALA A 166 -23.43 -11.83 -5.84
C ALA A 166 -22.60 -10.86 -6.71
N LYS A 167 -21.79 -10.00 -6.08
CA LYS A 167 -20.96 -9.00 -6.77
C LYS A 167 -19.75 -9.65 -7.45
N PRO A 168 -19.16 -9.03 -8.48
CA PRO A 168 -17.96 -9.55 -9.12
C PRO A 168 -16.85 -9.83 -8.12
N VAL A 169 -16.20 -10.98 -8.28
CA VAL A 169 -15.07 -11.42 -7.46
C VAL A 169 -13.86 -11.61 -8.36
N PHE A 170 -12.80 -10.87 -8.07
CA PHE A 170 -11.52 -10.97 -8.77
C PHE A 170 -10.52 -11.71 -7.91
N GLN A 171 -10.07 -12.86 -8.39
CA GLN A 171 -9.02 -13.63 -7.74
C GLN A 171 -7.66 -13.02 -8.08
N ALA A 172 -6.85 -12.79 -7.05
CA ALA A 172 -5.51 -12.24 -7.17
C ALA A 172 -4.49 -13.09 -6.39
N GLN A 173 -3.23 -13.03 -6.80
CA GLN A 173 -2.09 -13.65 -6.14
C GLN A 173 -0.98 -12.62 -5.94
N ILE A 174 -0.31 -12.66 -4.80
CA ILE A 174 0.90 -11.86 -4.60
C ILE A 174 2.03 -12.57 -5.33
N VAL A 175 2.64 -11.86 -6.28
CA VAL A 175 3.79 -12.35 -7.04
C VAL A 175 4.99 -11.45 -6.80
N PRO A 176 6.19 -12.01 -6.57
CA PRO A 176 7.41 -11.22 -6.53
C PRO A 176 7.75 -10.69 -7.92
N ASP A 177 8.48 -9.57 -7.96
CA ASP A 177 9.05 -9.07 -9.21
C ASP A 177 9.95 -10.14 -9.85
N VAL A 178 9.69 -10.46 -11.12
CA VAL A 178 10.35 -11.58 -11.82
C VAL A 178 11.84 -11.33 -12.00
N GLN A 179 12.24 -10.08 -12.28
CA GLN A 179 13.63 -9.75 -12.54
C GLN A 179 14.43 -9.83 -11.25
N ILE A 180 13.94 -9.19 -10.18
CA ILE A 180 14.60 -9.26 -8.86
C ILE A 180 14.59 -10.68 -8.31
N ALA A 181 13.53 -11.46 -8.57
CA ALA A 181 13.48 -12.85 -8.12
C ALA A 181 14.60 -13.69 -8.76
N ARG A 182 14.82 -13.55 -10.06
CA ARG A 182 15.94 -14.22 -10.77
C ARG A 182 17.30 -13.78 -10.25
N GLU A 183 17.46 -12.50 -9.90
CA GLU A 183 18.71 -11.99 -9.32
C GLU A 183 19.01 -12.52 -7.90
N LEU A 184 18.03 -13.11 -7.23
CA LEU A 184 18.17 -13.64 -5.87
C LEU A 184 18.27 -15.17 -5.84
N GLU A 185 18.03 -15.86 -6.95
CA GLU A 185 18.14 -17.31 -7.04
C GLU A 185 19.56 -17.79 -6.75
N GLY A 186 19.73 -18.70 -5.79
CA GLY A 186 21.03 -19.19 -5.31
C GLY A 186 21.86 -18.15 -4.54
N VAL A 187 21.33 -16.94 -4.31
CA VAL A 187 22.06 -15.89 -3.59
C VAL A 187 21.87 -16.07 -2.09
N ARG A 188 22.98 -16.00 -1.35
CA ARG A 188 22.98 -15.95 0.11
C ARG A 188 22.45 -14.62 0.60
N VAL A 189 21.35 -14.66 1.35
CA VAL A 189 20.66 -13.45 1.84
C VAL A 189 20.48 -13.45 3.35
N VAL A 190 20.63 -12.27 3.94
CA VAL A 190 20.08 -11.94 5.26
C VAL A 190 18.78 -11.19 5.00
N ALA A 191 17.67 -11.83 5.33
CA ALA A 191 16.34 -11.28 5.10
C ALA A 191 15.85 -10.53 6.35
N PHE A 192 15.28 -9.34 6.17
CA PHE A 192 14.66 -8.63 7.28
C PHE A 192 13.42 -7.87 6.85
N ALA A 193 12.46 -7.71 7.76
CA ALA A 193 11.22 -6.98 7.46
C ALA A 193 10.54 -6.41 8.71
N GLY A 194 10.02 -5.18 8.59
CA GLY A 194 9.22 -4.46 9.58
C GLY A 194 7.76 -4.31 9.12
N ILE A 195 7.14 -5.45 8.79
CA ILE A 195 5.77 -5.59 8.31
C ILE A 195 4.94 -6.49 9.25
N GLY A 196 3.61 -6.46 9.15
CA GLY A 196 2.74 -7.25 10.04
C GLY A 196 2.90 -8.79 9.97
N ARG A 197 3.49 -9.35 8.91
CA ARG A 197 3.81 -10.80 8.79
C ARG A 197 5.16 -11.03 8.10
N PRO A 198 6.29 -10.81 8.80
CA PRO A 198 7.63 -10.97 8.22
C PRO A 198 7.90 -12.38 7.68
N GLU A 199 7.32 -13.40 8.30
CA GLU A 199 7.52 -14.81 7.94
C GLU A 199 7.04 -15.11 6.51
N LYS A 200 5.94 -14.48 6.08
CA LYS A 200 5.45 -14.61 4.68
C LYS A 200 6.52 -14.11 3.71
N PHE A 201 7.15 -12.98 4.01
CA PHE A 201 8.20 -12.41 3.18
C PHE A 201 9.45 -13.32 3.13
N PHE A 202 9.88 -13.85 4.27
CA PHE A 202 11.00 -14.80 4.32
C PHE A 202 10.70 -16.07 3.53
N GLN A 203 9.47 -16.57 3.60
CA GLN A 203 9.05 -17.72 2.82
C GLN A 203 9.02 -17.42 1.31
N THR A 204 8.59 -16.23 0.91
CA THR A 204 8.67 -15.78 -0.48
C THR A 204 10.10 -15.82 -1.00
N LEU A 205 11.08 -15.34 -0.22
CA LEU A 205 12.50 -15.40 -0.59
C LEU A 205 13.01 -16.84 -0.78
N ARG A 206 12.62 -17.77 0.09
CA ARG A 206 12.96 -19.19 -0.08
C ARG A 206 12.32 -19.79 -1.33
N ASN A 207 11.05 -19.46 -1.59
CA ASN A 207 10.29 -20.00 -2.71
C ASN A 207 10.83 -19.54 -4.07
N ILE A 208 11.44 -18.35 -4.15
CA ILE A 208 12.13 -17.87 -5.36
C ILE A 208 13.57 -18.39 -5.47
N GLY A 209 14.00 -19.28 -4.57
CA GLY A 209 15.30 -19.94 -4.62
C GLY A 209 16.43 -19.17 -3.93
N ALA A 210 16.16 -18.13 -3.15
CA ALA A 210 17.21 -17.46 -2.37
C ALA A 210 17.67 -18.32 -1.18
N GLU A 211 18.97 -18.33 -0.93
CA GLU A 211 19.57 -18.99 0.23
C GLU A 211 19.45 -18.09 1.46
N VAL A 212 18.31 -18.17 2.16
CA VAL A 212 18.05 -17.36 3.36
C VAL A 212 18.87 -17.90 4.54
N ILE A 213 20.03 -17.28 4.78
CA ILE A 213 20.99 -17.69 5.83
C ILE A 213 20.56 -17.22 7.22
N GLU A 214 19.99 -16.03 7.31
CA GLU A 214 19.54 -15.45 8.57
C GLU A 214 18.33 -14.55 8.35
N THR A 215 17.41 -14.52 9.31
CA THR A 215 16.21 -13.67 9.29
C THR A 215 16.18 -12.71 10.48
N ARG A 216 15.65 -11.50 10.25
CA ARG A 216 15.37 -10.51 11.30
C ARG A 216 13.98 -9.89 11.14
N ALA A 217 13.08 -10.22 12.05
CA ALA A 217 11.76 -9.61 12.14
C ALA A 217 11.83 -8.34 12.98
N PHE A 218 11.19 -7.29 12.51
CA PHE A 218 10.98 -6.04 13.23
C PHE A 218 9.47 -5.80 13.41
N PRO A 219 9.07 -4.98 14.40
CA PRO A 219 7.67 -4.55 14.54
C PRO A 219 7.10 -3.95 13.26
N ASP A 220 5.79 -4.04 13.07
CA ASP A 220 5.17 -3.37 11.92
C ASP A 220 5.34 -1.85 12.04
N HIS A 221 5.65 -1.19 10.92
CA HIS A 221 6.07 0.22 10.90
C HIS A 221 7.38 0.54 11.62
N HIS A 222 8.27 -0.44 11.84
CA HIS A 222 9.56 -0.19 12.49
C HIS A 222 10.32 0.97 11.83
N ARG A 223 10.83 1.87 12.69
CA ARG A 223 11.77 2.93 12.31
C ARG A 223 13.18 2.43 12.54
N PHE A 224 13.94 2.31 11.47
CA PHE A 224 15.32 1.85 11.53
C PHE A 224 16.24 2.96 12.04
N GLY A 225 16.79 2.77 13.24
CA GLY A 225 17.78 3.67 13.83
C GLY A 225 19.23 3.27 13.52
N ASP A 226 20.18 4.08 13.96
CA ASP A 226 21.62 3.83 13.74
C ASP A 226 22.09 2.49 14.32
N ALA A 227 21.51 2.06 15.45
CA ALA A 227 21.78 0.76 16.05
C ALA A 227 21.34 -0.38 15.13
N ASP A 228 20.12 -0.31 14.58
CA ASP A 228 19.61 -1.31 13.64
C ASP A 228 20.47 -1.38 12.39
N ILE A 229 20.87 -0.21 11.86
CA ILE A 229 21.73 -0.11 10.68
C ILE A 229 23.11 -0.74 10.95
N ALA A 230 23.71 -0.45 12.11
CA ALA A 230 24.97 -1.03 12.52
C ALA A 230 24.87 -2.56 12.68
N ASP A 231 23.79 -3.05 13.27
CA ASP A 231 23.51 -4.48 13.41
C ASP A 231 23.33 -5.17 12.06
N LEU A 232 22.54 -4.61 11.15
CA LEU A 232 22.35 -5.16 9.81
C LEU A 232 23.68 -5.17 9.02
N LYS A 233 24.52 -4.15 9.17
CA LYS A 233 25.89 -4.14 8.58
C LYS A 233 26.76 -5.26 9.16
N ARG A 234 26.74 -5.46 10.48
CA ARG A 234 27.47 -6.55 11.13
C ARG A 234 26.99 -7.92 10.63
N LEU A 235 25.69 -8.12 10.54
CA LEU A 235 25.09 -9.36 10.01
C LEU A 235 25.51 -9.61 8.57
N ARG A 236 25.42 -8.60 7.71
CA ARG A 236 25.87 -8.65 6.31
C ARG A 236 27.31 -9.15 6.20
N SER A 237 28.22 -8.53 6.95
CA SER A 237 29.65 -8.86 6.93
C SER A 237 29.94 -10.25 7.52
N ARG A 238 29.30 -10.60 8.63
CA ARG A 238 29.49 -11.91 9.28
C ARG A 238 29.03 -13.07 8.41
N CYS A 239 27.89 -12.92 7.73
CA CYS A 239 27.31 -13.97 6.92
C CYS A 239 27.85 -14.01 5.49
N GLY A 240 28.51 -12.93 5.03
CA GLY A 240 28.92 -12.77 3.63
C GLY A 240 27.73 -12.82 2.67
N ALA A 241 26.62 -12.17 3.05
CA ALA A 241 25.33 -12.33 2.40
C ALA A 241 24.69 -10.97 2.09
N ARG A 242 23.85 -10.91 1.06
CA ARG A 242 23.14 -9.68 0.65
C ARG A 242 22.01 -9.37 1.64
N LEU A 243 21.83 -8.10 2.00
CA LEU A 243 20.67 -7.67 2.78
C LEU A 243 19.45 -7.55 1.87
N VAL A 244 18.37 -8.26 2.18
CA VAL A 244 17.13 -8.25 1.41
C VAL A 244 15.93 -7.91 2.30
N THR A 245 15.09 -6.99 1.84
CA THR A 245 13.93 -6.50 2.59
C THR A 245 12.74 -6.18 1.69
N THR A 246 11.64 -5.74 2.29
CA THR A 246 10.43 -5.34 1.57
C THR A 246 10.61 -3.97 0.92
N SER A 247 9.86 -3.65 -0.13
CA SER A 247 9.87 -2.30 -0.70
C SER A 247 9.47 -1.21 0.31
N LYS A 248 8.60 -1.55 1.27
CA LYS A 248 8.20 -0.64 2.36
C LYS A 248 9.37 -0.28 3.27
N ASP A 249 10.07 -1.28 3.78
CA ASP A 249 11.21 -1.06 4.68
C ASP A 249 12.36 -0.38 3.94
N ALA A 250 12.58 -0.72 2.66
CA ALA A 250 13.54 -0.01 1.82
C ALA A 250 13.22 1.48 1.68
N MET A 251 11.94 1.90 1.67
CA MET A 251 11.59 3.33 1.66
C MET A 251 11.96 4.02 2.97
N ARG A 252 11.83 3.33 4.10
CA ARG A 252 12.21 3.87 5.42
C ARG A 252 13.72 3.95 5.61
N LEU A 253 14.47 3.10 4.92
CA LEU A 253 15.94 3.07 4.94
C LEU A 253 16.60 4.06 3.97
N ARG A 254 15.84 4.83 3.18
CA ARG A 254 16.42 5.82 2.26
C ARG A 254 17.22 6.87 3.03
N GLY A 255 18.45 7.14 2.57
CA GLY A 255 19.36 8.07 3.22
C GLY A 255 20.13 7.51 4.42
N SER A 256 19.88 6.25 4.83
CA SER A 256 20.59 5.61 5.95
C SER A 256 22.04 5.20 5.64
N GLY A 257 22.43 5.18 4.36
CA GLY A 257 23.71 4.62 3.92
C GLY A 257 23.82 3.10 4.12
N LEU A 258 22.70 2.40 4.31
CA LEU A 258 22.62 0.94 4.28
C LEU A 258 22.22 0.47 2.88
N GLU A 259 23.08 -0.31 2.24
CA GLU A 259 22.78 -0.94 0.96
C GLU A 259 21.89 -2.16 1.17
N VAL A 260 20.67 -2.11 0.63
CA VAL A 260 19.68 -3.18 0.72
C VAL A 260 19.07 -3.45 -0.65
N CYS A 261 18.72 -4.71 -0.89
CA CYS A 261 17.88 -5.11 -2.01
C CYS A 261 16.43 -5.16 -1.54
N ALA A 262 15.56 -4.37 -2.15
CA ALA A 262 14.13 -4.56 -1.99
C ALA A 262 13.68 -5.68 -2.93
N LEU A 263 12.82 -6.57 -2.46
CA LEU A 263 12.04 -7.45 -3.33
C LEU A 263 10.63 -6.85 -3.51
N PRO A 264 10.34 -6.20 -4.65
CA PRO A 264 9.01 -5.71 -4.95
C PRO A 264 8.04 -6.88 -5.15
N ILE A 265 6.77 -6.61 -4.86
CA ILE A 265 5.67 -7.53 -5.09
C ILE A 265 4.56 -6.83 -5.85
N SER A 266 3.86 -7.58 -6.69
CA SER A 266 2.68 -7.14 -7.43
C SER A 266 1.50 -8.07 -7.17
N LEU A 267 0.30 -7.63 -7.53
CA LEU A 267 -0.88 -8.50 -7.57
C LEU A 267 -1.09 -8.98 -9.01
N ALA A 268 -0.99 -10.29 -9.22
CA ALA A 268 -1.39 -10.94 -10.45
C ALA A 268 -2.86 -11.35 -10.35
N LEU A 269 -3.72 -10.79 -11.19
CA LEU A 269 -5.14 -11.15 -11.24
C LEU A 269 -5.41 -12.24 -12.26
N THR A 270 -6.26 -13.20 -11.92
CA THR A 270 -6.68 -14.27 -12.85
C THR A 270 -7.54 -13.74 -14.00
N ASN A 271 -8.28 -12.65 -13.77
CA ASN A 271 -9.12 -12.00 -14.78
C ASN A 271 -8.88 -10.49 -14.76
N MET A 272 -7.76 -10.05 -15.33
CA MET A 272 -7.43 -8.63 -15.43
C MET A 272 -8.40 -7.88 -16.34
N ASP A 273 -8.81 -8.49 -17.46
CA ASP A 273 -9.71 -7.87 -18.43
C ASP A 273 -11.09 -7.57 -17.83
N GLY A 274 -11.61 -8.46 -16.98
CA GLY A 274 -12.86 -8.23 -16.26
C GLY A 274 -12.77 -7.07 -15.27
N LEU A 275 -11.64 -6.92 -14.58
CA LEU A 275 -11.42 -5.78 -13.69
C LEU A 275 -11.30 -4.48 -14.49
N ALA A 276 -10.55 -4.49 -15.60
CA ALA A 276 -10.42 -3.35 -16.49
C ALA A 276 -11.76 -2.92 -17.09
N ALA A 277 -12.60 -3.87 -17.49
CA ALA A 277 -13.97 -3.60 -17.96
C ALA A 277 -14.84 -2.97 -16.86
N THR A 278 -14.74 -3.48 -15.63
CA THR A 278 -15.47 -2.93 -14.47
C THR A 278 -15.05 -1.48 -14.18
N LEU A 279 -13.74 -1.22 -14.22
CA LEU A 279 -13.19 0.12 -14.06
C LEU A 279 -13.64 1.06 -15.19
N GLY A 280 -13.56 0.62 -16.44
CA GLY A 280 -14.01 1.40 -17.60
C GLY A 280 -15.48 1.78 -17.51
N GLN A 281 -16.35 0.85 -17.13
CA GLN A 281 -17.79 1.13 -16.93
C GLN A 281 -18.05 2.12 -15.81
N ALA A 282 -17.29 2.07 -14.72
CA ALA A 282 -17.41 3.05 -13.64
C ALA A 282 -16.97 4.46 -14.08
N ILE A 283 -15.87 4.55 -14.82
CA ILE A 283 -15.36 5.83 -15.36
C ILE A 283 -16.38 6.45 -16.32
N GLU A 284 -16.90 5.67 -17.27
CA GLU A 284 -17.88 6.17 -18.24
C GLU A 284 -19.19 6.64 -17.57
N ARG A 285 -19.67 5.90 -16.57
CA ARG A 285 -20.83 6.30 -15.77
C ARG A 285 -20.59 7.61 -15.03
N ALA A 286 -19.43 7.75 -14.38
CA ALA A 286 -19.07 8.96 -13.64
C ALA A 286 -18.94 10.18 -14.59
N ARG A 287 -18.39 9.98 -15.80
CA ARG A 287 -18.31 11.02 -16.83
C ARG A 287 -19.70 11.46 -17.30
N ALA A 288 -20.61 10.52 -17.55
CA ALA A 288 -21.96 10.82 -17.98
C ALA A 288 -22.73 11.67 -16.94
N VAL A 289 -22.59 11.35 -15.64
CA VAL A 289 -23.21 12.11 -14.54
C VAL A 289 -22.65 13.53 -14.42
N ARG A 290 -21.37 13.76 -14.77
CA ARG A 290 -20.78 15.11 -14.76
C ARG A 290 -21.19 15.97 -15.96
N ALA A 291 -21.60 15.34 -17.05
CA ALA A 291 -22.02 16.03 -18.27
C ALA A 291 -23.49 16.47 -18.26
N SER A 292 -24.30 15.91 -17.35
CA SER A 292 -25.72 16.25 -17.12
C SER A 292 -25.89 17.31 -16.04
#